data_AF-A0A1Z5SKW3-F1
#
_entry.id   AF-A0A1Z5SKW3-F1
#
_cell.length_a   1.000
_cell.length_b   1.000
_cell.length_c   1.000
_cell.angle_alpha   90.00
_cell.angle_beta   90.00
_cell.angle_gamma   90.00
#
_symmetry.space_group_name_H-M   'P 1'
#
loop_
_entity.id
_entity.type
_entity.pdbx_description
1 polymer ?
#
loop_
_entity_poly.entity_id
_entity_poly.type
_entity_poly.pdbx_seq_one_letter_code
_entity_poly.pdbx_strand_id
1 'polypeptide(L)'
;MKIKITQKIKDIIDSLGNKTVQTSGLKIYAALYLRNKRKNTSGYFDCPSTYLRSINSRYSKIINRFIEEGIIDYLKTLKIDPNDIFQTIASKKYSSDLGYCMKYKFLVDISSGQEIEVDFNSNRKKRWYEITANSLLELGYTPEIKRDSFGRRVHYPILNNYKEELKNKGLCVIDSKTSQPRLLWLMMQKQGIIDPAYHAIFTDDAIDFYEVLAQYLNLKDRDKAKKPFTHWVNGKNEIANVKIQKLFPIATCFIRGLKKLYYKDSASYLQREEAKIWIDDLLQNIPVDFALPVHDSLIIKREDLNTVLEYCMTKYPELRFSKKEL
;
A
#
# COMPACT_ATOMS: atom_id res chain seq x y z
N MET A 1 -22.49 -4.07 -15.02
CA MET A 1 -21.08 -4.14 -15.48
C MET A 1 -20.98 -5.19 -16.58
N LYS A 2 -20.38 -4.85 -17.73
CA LYS A 2 -20.22 -5.78 -18.86
C LYS A 2 -18.95 -6.62 -18.75
N ILE A 3 -19.08 -7.94 -18.89
CA ILE A 3 -17.96 -8.89 -18.98
C ILE A 3 -18.18 -9.87 -20.14
N LYS A 4 -17.10 -10.48 -20.61
CA LYS A 4 -17.18 -11.59 -21.56
C LYS A 4 -17.11 -12.91 -20.81
N ILE A 5 -17.97 -13.86 -21.20
CA ILE A 5 -17.99 -15.20 -20.63
C ILE A 5 -17.98 -16.25 -21.75
N THR A 6 -17.05 -17.20 -21.68
CA THR A 6 -17.03 -18.36 -22.59
C THR A 6 -17.97 -19.45 -22.06
N GLN A 7 -18.39 -20.37 -22.93
CA GLN A 7 -19.28 -21.47 -22.53
C GLN A 7 -18.69 -22.28 -21.37
N LYS A 8 -17.37 -22.58 -21.42
CA LYS A 8 -16.66 -23.26 -20.33
C LYS A 8 -16.85 -22.58 -18.97
N ILE A 9 -16.72 -21.25 -18.92
CA ILE A 9 -16.85 -20.50 -17.67
C ILE A 9 -18.31 -20.51 -17.19
N LYS A 10 -19.26 -20.42 -18.13
CA LYS A 10 -20.69 -20.51 -17.85
C LYS A 10 -21.05 -21.87 -17.26
N ASP A 11 -20.62 -22.96 -17.89
CA ASP A 11 -20.89 -24.34 -17.42
C ASP A 11 -20.35 -24.56 -16.00
N ILE A 12 -19.14 -24.08 -15.72
CA ILE A 12 -18.54 -24.16 -14.39
C ILE A 12 -19.35 -23.36 -13.37
N ILE A 13 -19.77 -22.14 -13.70
CA ILE A 13 -20.60 -21.32 -12.81
C ILE A 13 -21.93 -22.02 -12.55
N ASP A 14 -22.58 -22.56 -13.59
CA ASP A 14 -23.85 -23.27 -13.48
C ASP A 14 -23.72 -24.53 -12.59
N SER A 15 -22.55 -25.17 -12.58
CA SER A 15 -22.23 -26.32 -11.72
C SER A 15 -22.04 -25.99 -10.23
N LEU A 16 -21.90 -24.70 -9.84
CA LEU A 16 -21.58 -24.31 -8.46
C LEU A 16 -22.71 -24.59 -7.45
N GLY A 17 -23.90 -24.94 -7.91
CA GLY A 17 -25.06 -25.28 -7.09
C GLY A 17 -26.29 -24.46 -7.47
N ASN A 18 -27.02 -23.96 -6.47
CA ASN A 18 -28.25 -23.21 -6.72
C ASN A 18 -27.98 -21.81 -7.34
N LYS A 19 -29.06 -21.17 -7.84
CA LYS A 19 -29.00 -19.84 -8.49
C LYS A 19 -28.27 -18.77 -7.67
N THR A 20 -28.36 -18.80 -6.34
CA THR A 20 -27.67 -17.84 -5.47
C THR A 20 -26.16 -18.05 -5.48
N VAL A 21 -25.71 -19.31 -5.47
CA VAL A 21 -24.27 -19.63 -5.58
C VAL A 21 -23.76 -19.35 -6.98
N GLN A 22 -24.55 -19.64 -8.03
CA GLN A 22 -24.22 -19.30 -9.42
C GLN A 22 -24.04 -17.79 -9.59
N THR A 23 -24.98 -16.99 -9.08
CA THR A 23 -24.90 -15.51 -9.09
C THR A 23 -23.65 -15.03 -8.35
N SER A 24 -23.32 -15.66 -7.22
CA SER A 24 -22.10 -15.35 -6.46
C SER A 24 -20.84 -15.71 -7.25
N GLY A 25 -20.84 -16.86 -7.93
CA GLY A 25 -19.77 -17.31 -8.83
C GLY A 25 -19.52 -16.30 -9.93
N LEU A 26 -20.60 -15.81 -10.54
CA LEU A 26 -20.56 -14.80 -11.58
C LEU A 26 -20.00 -13.46 -11.08
N LYS A 27 -20.43 -13.01 -9.89
CA LYS A 27 -19.89 -11.79 -9.27
C LYS A 27 -18.38 -11.93 -8.95
N ILE A 28 -17.93 -13.08 -8.46
CA ILE A 28 -16.50 -13.33 -8.21
C ILE A 28 -15.71 -13.40 -9.52
N TYR A 29 -16.23 -14.04 -10.56
CA TYR A 29 -15.62 -14.05 -11.88
C TYR A 29 -15.48 -12.62 -12.44
N ALA A 30 -16.55 -11.82 -12.39
CA ALA A 30 -16.53 -10.41 -12.79
C ALA A 30 -15.45 -9.60 -12.03
N ALA A 31 -15.29 -9.87 -10.74
CA ALA A 31 -14.26 -9.25 -9.92
C ALA A 31 -12.85 -9.57 -10.40
N LEU A 32 -12.58 -10.84 -10.73
CA LEU A 32 -11.29 -11.28 -11.27
C LEU A 32 -11.05 -10.69 -12.66
N TYR A 33 -12.08 -10.69 -13.52
CA TYR A 33 -12.05 -10.10 -14.86
C TYR A 33 -11.62 -8.63 -14.83
N LEU A 34 -12.19 -7.84 -13.90
CA LEU A 34 -11.77 -6.45 -13.68
C LEU A 34 -10.31 -6.32 -13.26
N ARG A 35 -9.87 -7.16 -12.31
CA ARG A 35 -8.50 -7.09 -11.77
C ARG A 35 -7.47 -7.52 -12.80
N ASN A 36 -7.83 -8.41 -13.73
CA ASN A 36 -6.96 -8.84 -14.83
C ASN A 36 -6.52 -7.69 -15.75
N LYS A 37 -7.27 -6.59 -15.83
CA LYS A 37 -6.81 -5.38 -16.54
C LYS A 37 -5.49 -4.81 -15.99
N ARG A 38 -5.07 -5.22 -14.80
CA ARG A 38 -3.83 -4.80 -14.11
C ARG A 38 -2.78 -5.92 -14.10
N LYS A 39 -2.88 -6.90 -14.99
CA LYS A 39 -1.92 -8.00 -15.07
C LYS A 39 -0.52 -7.49 -15.42
N ASN A 40 0.49 -8.16 -14.88
CA ASN A 40 1.88 -7.96 -15.25
C ASN A 40 2.20 -8.68 -16.58
N THR A 41 3.45 -8.57 -17.03
CA THR A 41 3.95 -9.24 -18.25
C THR A 41 3.79 -10.76 -18.23
N SER A 42 3.83 -11.38 -17.04
CA SER A 42 3.60 -12.82 -16.85
C SER A 42 2.12 -13.19 -16.72
N GLY A 43 1.19 -12.25 -16.94
CA GLY A 43 -0.26 -12.48 -16.87
C GLY A 43 -0.87 -12.52 -15.47
N TYR A 44 -0.08 -12.32 -14.41
CA TYR A 44 -0.58 -12.32 -13.04
C TYR A 44 -1.07 -10.94 -12.60
N PHE A 45 -2.17 -10.89 -11.86
CA PHE A 45 -2.75 -9.69 -11.28
C PHE A 45 -3.05 -9.86 -9.79
N ASP A 46 -2.91 -8.76 -9.04
CA ASP A 46 -3.17 -8.73 -7.61
C ASP A 46 -4.68 -8.79 -7.31
N CYS A 47 -5.13 -9.68 -6.42
CA CYS A 47 -6.52 -9.71 -5.95
C CYS A 47 -6.59 -9.93 -4.42
N PRO A 48 -6.78 -8.85 -3.62
CA PRO A 48 -6.87 -8.96 -2.17
C PRO A 48 -8.07 -9.80 -1.71
N SER A 49 -7.87 -10.63 -0.69
CA SER A 49 -8.94 -11.39 -0.02
C SER A 49 -10.04 -10.48 0.52
N THR A 50 -9.68 -9.30 1.06
CA THR A 50 -10.64 -8.30 1.54
C THR A 50 -11.53 -7.75 0.42
N TYR A 51 -11.00 -7.64 -0.80
CA TYR A 51 -11.79 -7.23 -1.96
C TYR A 51 -12.79 -8.33 -2.36
N LEU A 52 -12.35 -9.58 -2.49
CA LEU A 52 -13.25 -10.69 -2.81
C LEU A 52 -14.30 -10.91 -1.70
N ARG A 53 -13.90 -10.77 -0.43
CA ARG A 53 -14.80 -10.87 0.73
C ARG A 53 -15.88 -9.79 0.72
N SER A 54 -15.57 -8.57 0.26
CA SER A 54 -16.56 -7.49 0.14
C SER A 54 -17.63 -7.75 -0.92
N ILE A 55 -17.36 -8.66 -1.86
CA ILE A 55 -18.32 -9.09 -2.89
C ILE A 55 -19.09 -10.31 -2.42
N ASN A 56 -18.39 -11.30 -1.85
CA ASN A 56 -18.99 -12.46 -1.23
C ASN A 56 -18.11 -12.97 -0.08
N SER A 57 -18.67 -13.07 1.12
CA SER A 57 -17.93 -13.53 2.31
C SER A 57 -17.40 -14.97 2.19
N ARG A 58 -18.05 -15.80 1.37
CA ARG A 58 -17.71 -17.20 1.08
C ARG A 58 -16.95 -17.39 -0.24
N TYR A 59 -16.30 -16.33 -0.75
CA TYR A 59 -15.58 -16.36 -2.03
C TYR A 59 -14.55 -17.49 -2.17
N SER A 60 -13.97 -17.97 -1.05
CA SER A 60 -12.90 -18.97 -1.06
C SER A 60 -13.32 -20.28 -1.72
N LYS A 61 -14.56 -20.73 -1.51
CA LYS A 61 -15.11 -21.94 -2.15
C LYS A 61 -15.16 -21.80 -3.68
N ILE A 62 -15.62 -20.65 -4.15
CA ILE A 62 -15.70 -20.32 -5.58
C ILE A 62 -14.29 -20.24 -6.19
N ILE A 63 -13.36 -19.56 -5.51
CA ILE A 63 -11.96 -19.46 -5.97
C ILE A 63 -11.31 -20.84 -6.07
N ASN A 64 -11.50 -21.71 -5.08
CA ASN A 64 -10.97 -23.07 -5.12
C ASN A 64 -11.55 -23.84 -6.31
N ARG A 65 -12.86 -23.74 -6.55
CA ARG A 65 -13.48 -24.37 -7.73
C ARG A 65 -12.91 -23.86 -9.05
N PHE A 66 -12.69 -22.55 -9.19
CA PHE A 66 -12.05 -22.00 -10.38
C PHE A 66 -10.60 -22.45 -10.56
N ILE A 67 -9.88 -22.76 -9.49
CA ILE A 67 -8.54 -23.32 -9.55
C ILE A 67 -8.60 -24.80 -9.98
N GLU A 68 -9.48 -25.59 -9.36
CA GLU A 68 -9.69 -27.02 -9.66
C GLU A 68 -10.09 -27.24 -11.12
N GLU A 69 -10.99 -26.41 -11.65
CA GLU A 69 -11.48 -26.49 -13.03
C GLU A 69 -10.56 -25.80 -14.06
N GLY A 70 -9.39 -25.32 -13.61
CA GLY A 70 -8.39 -24.72 -14.48
C GLY A 70 -8.85 -23.43 -15.17
N ILE A 71 -9.67 -22.62 -14.50
CA ILE A 71 -10.05 -21.26 -14.97
C ILE A 71 -8.97 -20.25 -14.57
N ILE A 72 -8.46 -20.37 -13.34
CA ILE A 72 -7.40 -19.51 -12.83
C ILE A 72 -6.30 -20.34 -12.17
N ASP A 73 -5.11 -19.75 -12.09
CA ASP A 73 -4.02 -20.23 -11.24
C ASP A 73 -3.59 -19.10 -10.31
N TYR A 74 -2.86 -19.42 -9.25
CA TYR A 74 -2.27 -18.45 -8.34
C TYR A 74 -0.75 -18.46 -8.40
N LEU A 75 -0.14 -17.33 -8.08
CA LEU A 75 1.32 -17.23 -8.07
C LEU A 75 1.89 -18.10 -6.94
N LYS A 76 2.74 -19.06 -7.31
CA LYS A 76 3.41 -20.00 -6.40
C LYS A 76 4.77 -19.47 -5.98
N THR A 77 5.21 -19.86 -4.80
CA THR A 77 6.60 -19.73 -4.33
C THR A 77 7.08 -21.07 -3.84
N LEU A 78 8.31 -21.42 -4.16
CA LEU A 78 8.95 -22.62 -3.62
C LEU A 78 9.34 -22.34 -2.17
N LYS A 79 9.04 -23.29 -1.30
CA LYS A 79 9.51 -23.33 0.08
C LYS A 79 10.16 -24.69 0.32
N ILE A 80 11.16 -24.72 1.18
CA ILE A 80 11.72 -25.99 1.65
C ILE A 80 10.62 -26.76 2.39
N ASP A 81 10.53 -28.07 2.14
CA ASP A 81 9.59 -28.93 2.86
C ASP A 81 9.97 -28.94 4.35
N PRO A 82 9.05 -28.64 5.29
CA PRO A 82 9.34 -28.71 6.72
C PRO A 82 9.83 -30.09 7.19
N ASN A 83 9.50 -31.15 6.44
CA ASN A 83 9.83 -32.54 6.78
C ASN A 83 11.03 -33.07 5.98
N ASP A 84 11.42 -32.41 4.89
CA ASP A 84 12.55 -32.81 4.06
C ASP A 84 13.27 -31.59 3.47
N ILE A 85 14.42 -31.26 4.05
CA ILE A 85 15.21 -30.10 3.67
C ILE A 85 15.76 -30.15 2.23
N PHE A 86 15.74 -31.32 1.59
CA PHE A 86 16.17 -31.51 0.20
C PHE A 86 15.01 -31.39 -0.80
N GLN A 87 13.77 -31.30 -0.31
CA GLN A 87 12.60 -31.11 -1.15
C GLN A 87 12.07 -29.69 -1.09
N THR A 88 11.44 -29.28 -2.19
CA THR A 88 10.74 -28.00 -2.26
C THR A 88 9.27 -28.20 -2.59
N ILE A 89 8.41 -27.57 -1.79
CA ILE A 89 6.96 -27.58 -1.98
C ILE A 89 6.51 -26.24 -2.55
N ALA A 90 5.58 -26.29 -3.50
CA ALA A 90 4.94 -25.09 -4.03
C ALA A 90 3.89 -24.58 -3.02
N SER A 91 4.01 -23.32 -2.61
CA SER A 91 3.08 -22.67 -1.70
C SER A 91 2.50 -21.39 -2.31
N LYS A 92 1.32 -20.96 -1.84
CA LYS A 92 0.70 -19.70 -2.25
C LYS A 92 1.61 -18.52 -1.90
N LYS A 93 1.97 -17.68 -2.86
CA LYS A 93 2.77 -16.47 -2.63
C LYS A 93 1.87 -15.32 -2.17
N TYR A 94 1.76 -15.13 -0.85
CA TYR A 94 1.11 -13.97 -0.22
C TYR A 94 1.64 -13.77 1.22
N SER A 95 1.42 -12.59 1.79
CA SER A 95 1.68 -12.27 3.20
C SER A 95 0.79 -11.09 3.63
N SER A 96 -0.09 -11.33 4.60
CA SER A 96 -0.87 -10.29 5.26
C SER A 96 0.04 -9.24 5.91
N ASP A 97 1.07 -9.72 6.60
CA ASP A 97 1.96 -8.91 7.41
C ASP A 97 2.77 -7.97 6.53
N LEU A 98 3.28 -8.47 5.40
CA LEU A 98 4.05 -7.72 4.41
C LEU A 98 3.18 -6.99 3.36
N GLY A 99 1.85 -7.06 3.49
CA GLY A 99 0.92 -6.39 2.60
C GLY A 99 0.91 -6.91 1.16
N TYR A 100 1.43 -8.12 0.92
CA TYR A 100 1.36 -8.81 -0.38
C TYR A 100 0.09 -9.67 -0.44
N CYS A 101 -0.87 -9.32 -1.29
CA CYS A 101 -2.02 -10.17 -1.52
C CYS A 101 -1.70 -11.32 -2.48
N MET A 102 -2.60 -12.31 -2.52
CA MET A 102 -2.56 -13.32 -3.57
C MET A 102 -2.63 -12.69 -4.97
N LYS A 103 -1.89 -13.29 -5.90
CA LYS A 103 -1.94 -12.96 -7.32
C LYS A 103 -2.53 -14.13 -8.08
N TYR A 104 -3.38 -13.84 -9.06
CA TYR A 104 -4.02 -14.82 -9.91
C TYR A 104 -3.71 -14.55 -11.37
N LYS A 105 -3.82 -15.58 -12.22
CA LYS A 105 -3.83 -15.44 -13.68
C LYS A 105 -4.99 -16.26 -14.24
N PHE A 106 -5.57 -15.83 -15.35
CA PHE A 106 -6.51 -16.69 -16.08
C PHE A 106 -5.73 -17.72 -16.90
N LEU A 107 -6.21 -18.96 -16.89
CA LEU A 107 -5.71 -20.06 -17.72
C LEU A 107 -6.55 -20.27 -18.98
N VAL A 108 -7.69 -19.59 -19.06
CA VAL A 108 -8.63 -19.64 -20.18
C VAL A 108 -8.64 -18.29 -20.90
N ASP A 109 -9.05 -18.30 -22.16
CA ASP A 109 -9.31 -17.06 -22.88
C ASP A 109 -10.55 -16.35 -22.28
N ILE A 110 -10.37 -15.06 -22.02
CA ILE A 110 -11.39 -14.15 -21.48
C ILE A 110 -11.65 -12.96 -22.42
N SER A 111 -11.06 -12.98 -23.61
CA SER A 111 -11.23 -11.96 -24.65
C SER A 111 -12.35 -12.30 -25.64
N SER A 112 -12.71 -13.58 -25.75
CA SER A 112 -13.83 -14.10 -26.53
C SER A 112 -15.04 -14.44 -25.63
N GLY A 113 -16.16 -14.80 -26.26
CA GLY A 113 -17.39 -15.21 -25.58
C GLY A 113 -18.52 -14.19 -25.61
N GLN A 114 -19.64 -14.53 -24.96
CA GLN A 114 -20.82 -13.70 -24.89
C GLN A 114 -20.61 -12.54 -23.92
N GLU A 115 -20.99 -11.33 -24.33
CA GLU A 115 -21.05 -10.20 -23.41
C GLU A 115 -22.31 -10.31 -22.54
N ILE A 116 -22.12 -10.30 -21.23
CA ILE A 116 -23.20 -10.32 -20.26
C ILE A 116 -23.06 -9.18 -19.28
N GLU A 117 -24.20 -8.67 -18.83
CA GLU A 117 -24.26 -7.68 -17.78
C GLU A 117 -24.40 -8.35 -16.41
N VAL A 118 -23.47 -8.02 -15.51
CA VAL A 118 -23.47 -8.45 -14.12
C VAL A 118 -23.76 -7.26 -13.24
N ASP A 119 -24.75 -7.39 -12.36
CA ASP A 119 -24.95 -6.50 -11.23
C ASP A 119 -23.76 -6.63 -10.27
N PHE A 120 -22.81 -5.70 -10.42
CA PHE A 120 -21.54 -5.70 -9.71
C PHE A 120 -21.38 -4.37 -9.00
N ASN A 121 -21.79 -4.34 -7.73
CA ASN A 121 -21.55 -3.21 -6.86
C ASN A 121 -20.32 -3.51 -5.99
N SER A 122 -19.17 -2.91 -6.31
CA SER A 122 -18.06 -2.94 -5.37
C SER A 122 -18.35 -1.88 -4.31
N ASN A 123 -18.80 -2.28 -3.13
CA ASN A 123 -19.14 -1.37 -2.02
C ASN A 123 -17.94 -0.51 -1.51
N ARG A 124 -16.78 -0.56 -2.17
CA ARG A 124 -15.66 0.34 -1.90
C ARG A 124 -15.90 1.69 -2.59
N LYS A 125 -16.69 2.56 -1.95
CA LYS A 125 -16.53 4.00 -2.15
C LYS A 125 -15.14 4.39 -1.68
N LYS A 126 -14.27 4.69 -2.64
CA LYS A 126 -12.94 5.22 -2.34
C LYS A 126 -13.09 6.71 -2.16
N ARG A 127 -13.60 7.12 -1.01
CA ARG A 127 -13.77 8.54 -0.66
C ARG A 127 -12.45 9.29 -0.85
N TRP A 128 -11.31 8.66 -0.58
CA TRP A 128 -10.00 9.26 -0.86
C TRP A 128 -9.81 9.65 -2.34
N TYR A 129 -10.32 8.84 -3.28
CA TYR A 129 -10.23 9.11 -4.71
C TYR A 129 -11.18 10.24 -5.10
N GLU A 130 -12.40 10.22 -4.56
CA GLU A 130 -13.42 11.26 -4.79
C GLU A 130 -12.93 12.62 -4.28
N ILE A 131 -12.43 12.70 -3.04
CA ILE A 131 -11.85 13.92 -2.46
C ILE A 131 -10.67 14.40 -3.30
N THR A 132 -9.74 13.51 -3.67
CA THR A 132 -8.58 13.90 -4.50
C THR A 132 -9.04 14.43 -5.87
N ALA A 133 -10.01 13.76 -6.52
CA ALA A 133 -10.50 14.16 -7.83
C ALA A 133 -11.22 15.51 -7.78
N ASN A 134 -12.08 15.71 -6.78
CA ASN A 134 -12.80 16.96 -6.58
C ASN A 134 -11.83 18.11 -6.26
N SER A 135 -10.81 17.85 -5.43
CA SER A 135 -9.77 18.84 -5.10
C SER A 135 -8.97 19.25 -6.34
N LEU A 136 -8.62 18.30 -7.21
CA LEU A 136 -7.95 18.59 -8.47
C LEU A 136 -8.84 19.43 -9.41
N LEU A 137 -10.12 19.07 -9.53
CA LEU A 137 -11.08 19.82 -10.34
C LEU A 137 -11.27 21.25 -9.82
N GLU A 138 -11.39 21.42 -8.51
CA GLU A 138 -11.50 22.74 -7.88
C GLU A 138 -10.27 23.62 -8.16
N LEU A 139 -9.08 23.01 -8.23
CA LEU A 139 -7.84 23.69 -8.59
C LEU A 139 -7.65 23.89 -10.11
N GLY A 140 -8.58 23.43 -10.94
CA GLY A 140 -8.54 23.59 -12.40
C GLY A 140 -7.77 22.49 -13.15
N TYR A 141 -7.53 21.33 -12.53
CA TYR A 141 -6.78 20.22 -13.12
C TYR A 141 -7.67 19.02 -13.46
N THR A 142 -7.33 18.32 -14.54
CA THR A 142 -7.96 17.04 -14.90
C THR A 142 -7.56 15.95 -13.89
N PRO A 143 -8.51 15.16 -13.35
CA PRO A 143 -8.22 14.18 -12.30
C PRO A 143 -7.57 12.89 -12.83
N GLU A 144 -6.31 12.98 -13.27
CA GLU A 144 -5.50 11.83 -13.70
C GLU A 144 -4.82 11.12 -12.51
N ILE A 145 -5.63 10.48 -11.67
CA ILE A 145 -5.16 9.88 -10.42
C ILE A 145 -4.71 8.43 -10.63
N LYS A 146 -3.44 8.14 -10.34
CA LYS A 146 -2.83 6.81 -10.36
C LYS A 146 -2.37 6.42 -8.96
N ARG A 147 -2.31 5.12 -8.67
CA ARG A 147 -1.73 4.61 -7.41
C ARG A 147 -0.71 3.56 -7.74
N ASP A 148 0.52 3.72 -7.27
CA ASP A 148 1.59 2.78 -7.58
C ASP A 148 1.44 1.45 -6.82
N SER A 149 2.15 0.41 -7.26
CA SER A 149 2.12 -0.92 -6.63
C SER A 149 3.24 -1.14 -5.61
N PHE A 150 4.26 -0.28 -5.61
CA PHE A 150 5.43 -0.38 -4.75
C PHE A 150 5.08 0.09 -3.33
N GLY A 151 4.92 1.40 -3.15
CA GLY A 151 4.56 2.04 -1.89
C GLY A 151 3.07 2.31 -1.75
N ARG A 152 2.27 2.12 -2.82
CA ARG A 152 0.84 2.49 -2.85
C ARG A 152 0.59 3.98 -2.67
N ARG A 153 1.53 4.83 -3.12
CA ARG A 153 1.36 6.28 -3.13
C ARG A 153 0.43 6.69 -4.26
N VAL A 154 -0.26 7.80 -4.06
CA VAL A 154 -1.12 8.41 -5.08
C VAL A 154 -0.27 9.37 -5.91
N HIS A 155 -0.45 9.33 -7.22
CA HIS A 155 0.18 10.18 -8.23
C HIS A 155 -0.91 10.92 -9.00
N TYR A 156 -0.75 12.22 -9.19
CA TYR A 156 -1.69 13.08 -9.91
C TYR A 156 -0.95 14.27 -10.54
N PRO A 157 -1.56 14.98 -11.51
CA PRO A 157 -0.98 16.18 -12.11
C PRO A 157 -0.71 17.21 -11.00
N ILE A 158 0.48 17.81 -10.99
CA ILE A 158 1.06 18.73 -9.98
C ILE A 158 1.86 18.11 -8.83
N LEU A 159 1.79 16.80 -8.57
CA LEU A 159 2.45 16.20 -7.38
C LEU A 159 3.95 16.54 -7.27
N ASN A 160 4.66 16.67 -8.39
CA ASN A 160 6.10 16.98 -8.37
C ASN A 160 6.42 18.47 -8.16
N ASN A 161 5.51 19.37 -8.53
CA ASN A 161 5.72 20.82 -8.52
C ASN A 161 4.73 21.57 -7.61
N TYR A 162 3.99 20.84 -6.75
CA TYR A 162 2.89 21.38 -5.96
C TYR A 162 3.30 22.60 -5.12
N LYS A 163 4.55 22.64 -4.61
CA LYS A 163 5.04 23.76 -3.81
C LYS A 163 5.07 25.07 -4.57
N GLU A 164 5.34 25.03 -5.87
CA GLU A 164 5.37 26.23 -6.70
C GLU A 164 3.99 26.51 -7.29
N GLU A 165 3.30 25.47 -7.81
CA GLU A 165 2.00 25.64 -8.47
C GLU A 165 0.84 25.97 -7.53
N LEU A 166 0.96 25.60 -6.25
CA LEU A 166 -0.06 25.83 -5.22
C LEU A 166 0.29 26.96 -4.25
N LYS A 167 1.44 27.60 -4.46
CA LYS A 167 1.90 28.73 -3.66
C LYS A 167 0.87 29.86 -3.66
N ASN A 168 0.62 30.44 -2.49
CA ASN A 168 -0.32 31.55 -2.30
C ASN A 168 -1.77 31.24 -2.71
N LYS A 169 -2.17 29.98 -2.90
CA LYS A 169 -3.56 29.59 -3.22
C LYS A 169 -4.44 29.38 -1.98
N GLY A 170 -4.04 29.89 -0.82
CA GLY A 170 -4.77 29.68 0.43
C GLY A 170 -4.68 28.24 0.95
N LEU A 171 -3.61 27.52 0.60
CA LEU A 171 -3.42 26.11 0.94
C LEU A 171 -2.33 25.92 1.99
N CYS A 172 -2.47 24.86 2.77
CA CYS A 172 -1.55 24.46 3.83
C CYS A 172 -1.20 22.98 3.70
N VAL A 173 -0.01 22.60 4.15
CA VAL A 173 0.45 21.22 4.25
C VAL A 173 0.48 20.79 5.72
N ILE A 174 -0.15 19.66 6.02
CA ILE A 174 0.08 18.90 7.25
C ILE A 174 0.99 17.72 6.91
N ASP A 175 2.19 17.68 7.50
CA ASP A 175 3.26 16.73 7.18
C ASP A 175 3.73 15.98 8.43
N SER A 176 3.98 14.67 8.35
CA SER A 176 4.57 13.95 9.50
C SER A 176 6.06 14.21 9.65
N LYS A 177 6.48 14.55 10.86
CA LYS A 177 7.90 14.70 11.19
C LYS A 177 8.56 13.34 11.23
N THR A 178 9.59 13.14 10.40
CA THR A 178 10.41 11.91 10.38
C THR A 178 9.55 10.64 10.22
N SER A 179 8.55 10.70 9.33
CA SER A 179 7.52 9.66 9.13
C SER A 179 8.08 8.23 9.13
N GLN A 180 8.95 7.91 8.16
CA GLN A 180 9.47 6.56 7.98
C GLN A 180 10.35 6.08 9.14
N PRO A 181 11.30 6.89 9.67
CA PRO A 181 12.02 6.53 10.89
C PRO A 181 11.09 6.20 12.08
N ARG A 182 10.10 7.06 12.34
CA ARG A 182 9.16 6.85 13.46
C ARG A 182 8.29 5.61 13.24
N LEU A 183 7.83 5.36 12.02
CA LEU A 183 7.09 4.13 11.68
C LEU A 183 7.94 2.88 11.90
N LEU A 184 9.23 2.91 11.54
CA LEU A 184 10.13 1.80 11.81
C LEU A 184 10.24 1.52 13.32
N TRP A 185 10.38 2.55 14.14
CA TRP A 185 10.42 2.44 15.60
C TRP A 185 9.13 1.83 16.15
N LEU A 186 7.96 2.35 15.75
CA LEU A 186 6.65 1.83 16.17
C LEU A 186 6.46 0.35 15.80
N MET A 187 6.91 -0.04 14.60
CA MET A 187 6.86 -1.43 14.15
C MET A 187 7.72 -2.36 15.01
N MET A 188 8.92 -1.91 15.38
CA MET A 188 9.82 -2.66 16.25
C MET A 188 9.22 -2.80 17.66
N GLN A 189 8.72 -1.71 18.23
CA GLN A 189 8.07 -1.72 19.54
C GLN A 189 6.88 -2.68 19.60
N LYS A 190 6.03 -2.69 18.56
CA LYS A 190 4.89 -3.61 18.45
C LYS A 190 5.31 -5.08 18.49
N GLN A 191 6.54 -5.40 18.11
CA GLN A 191 7.11 -6.75 18.14
C GLN A 191 7.97 -7.02 19.39
N GLY A 192 8.01 -6.09 20.36
CA GLY A 192 8.87 -6.20 21.53
C GLY A 192 10.36 -6.06 21.22
N ILE A 193 10.72 -5.49 20.06
CA ILE A 193 12.10 -5.29 19.63
C ILE A 193 12.51 -3.85 19.97
N ILE A 194 13.60 -3.70 20.73
CA ILE A 194 14.11 -2.39 21.16
C ILE A 194 15.57 -2.26 20.73
N ASP A 195 15.85 -1.27 19.90
CA ASP A 195 17.22 -0.78 19.67
C ASP A 195 17.43 0.43 20.59
N PRO A 196 18.30 0.37 21.62
CA PRO A 196 18.38 1.43 22.64
C PRO A 196 18.68 2.81 22.06
N ALA A 197 19.61 2.90 21.11
CA ALA A 197 20.00 4.17 20.50
C ALA A 197 18.89 4.72 19.60
N TYR A 198 18.21 3.84 18.85
CA TYR A 198 17.06 4.24 18.04
C TYR A 198 15.88 4.66 18.92
N HIS A 199 15.64 3.94 20.01
CA HIS A 199 14.52 4.15 20.92
C HIS A 199 14.63 5.49 21.66
N ALA A 200 15.82 5.83 22.16
CA ALA A 200 16.09 7.08 22.85
C ALA A 200 15.73 8.33 22.02
N ILE A 201 15.86 8.26 20.69
CA ILE A 201 15.52 9.36 19.78
C ILE A 201 14.01 9.64 19.77
N PHE A 202 13.17 8.61 19.91
CA PHE A 202 11.71 8.74 19.78
C PHE A 202 10.97 8.80 21.11
N THR A 203 11.67 8.64 22.23
CA THR A 203 11.13 8.87 23.58
C THR A 203 11.08 10.34 23.97
N ASP A 204 11.87 11.19 23.32
CA ASP A 204 11.82 12.65 23.49
C ASP A 204 11.44 13.32 22.17
N ASP A 205 10.33 14.06 22.19
CA ASP A 205 9.77 14.70 21.00
C ASP A 205 10.53 15.95 20.55
N ALA A 206 11.46 16.45 21.36
CA ALA A 206 12.36 17.53 20.98
C ALA A 206 13.47 17.07 20.01
N ILE A 207 13.72 15.76 19.92
CA ILE A 207 14.83 15.22 19.15
C ILE A 207 14.38 14.89 17.72
N ASP A 208 15.00 15.52 16.71
CA ASP A 208 14.80 15.15 15.30
C ASP A 208 15.78 14.03 14.89
N PHE A 209 15.24 12.90 14.43
CA PHE A 209 16.02 11.74 13.99
C PHE A 209 17.10 12.09 12.95
N TYR A 210 16.79 12.95 11.99
CA TYR A 210 17.73 13.30 10.93
C TYR A 210 18.82 14.26 11.42
N GLU A 211 18.56 15.06 12.43
CA GLU A 211 19.59 15.87 13.10
C GLU A 211 20.58 14.98 13.86
N VAL A 212 20.09 14.02 14.65
CA VAL A 212 20.95 13.04 15.34
C VAL A 212 21.78 12.25 14.34
N LEU A 213 21.15 11.80 13.25
CA LEU A 213 21.84 11.06 12.21
C LEU A 213 22.88 11.92 11.48
N ALA A 214 22.58 13.20 11.23
CA ALA A 214 23.52 14.14 10.61
C ALA A 214 24.76 14.34 11.51
N GLN A 215 24.56 14.56 12.81
CA GLN A 215 25.65 14.71 13.77
C GLN A 215 26.52 13.45 13.83
N TYR A 216 25.92 12.28 13.98
CA TYR A 216 26.68 11.02 14.07
C TYR A 216 27.47 10.68 12.80
N LEU A 217 26.91 11.00 11.63
CA LEU A 217 27.56 10.76 10.34
C LEU A 217 28.48 11.89 9.90
N ASN A 218 28.60 12.97 10.69
CA ASN A 218 29.33 14.20 10.35
C ASN A 218 28.87 14.80 9.01
N LEU A 219 27.56 14.95 8.84
CA LEU A 219 26.93 15.55 7.66
C LEU A 219 26.61 17.02 7.92
N LYS A 220 26.63 17.83 6.85
CA LYS A 220 26.42 19.28 6.91
C LYS A 220 25.07 19.68 7.52
N ASP A 221 24.02 18.95 7.18
CA ASP A 221 22.66 19.30 7.54
C ASP A 221 21.72 18.08 7.59
N ARG A 222 20.54 18.33 8.14
CA ARG A 222 19.43 17.39 8.28
C ARG A 222 18.98 16.79 6.95
N ASP A 223 18.96 17.57 5.86
CA ASP A 223 18.49 17.10 4.56
C ASP A 223 19.48 16.11 3.94
N LYS A 224 20.79 16.29 4.16
CA LYS A 224 21.82 15.31 3.77
C LYS A 224 21.67 13.98 4.50
N ALA A 225 21.13 13.96 5.73
CA ALA A 225 20.92 12.72 6.49
C ALA A 225 19.77 11.83 5.96
N LYS A 226 18.84 12.40 5.17
CA LYS A 226 17.76 11.62 4.52
C LYS A 226 18.32 10.57 3.57
N LYS A 227 19.34 10.91 2.77
CA LYS A 227 19.93 10.00 1.77
C LYS A 227 20.57 8.75 2.41
N PRO A 228 21.42 8.86 3.45
CA PRO A 228 21.89 7.71 4.23
C PRO A 228 20.78 6.84 4.80
N PHE A 229 19.73 7.44 5.39
CA PHE A 229 18.59 6.68 5.91
C PHE A 229 17.87 5.90 4.79
N THR A 230 17.53 6.59 3.69
CA THR A 230 16.92 5.96 2.52
C THR A 230 17.81 4.85 1.97
N HIS A 231 19.13 5.02 1.96
CA HIS A 231 20.06 3.99 1.50
C HIS A 231 20.17 2.81 2.46
N TRP A 232 20.08 3.03 3.78
CA TRP A 232 20.07 1.96 4.78
C TRP A 232 18.83 1.08 4.65
N VAL A 233 17.66 1.71 4.54
CA VAL A 233 16.39 1.02 4.31
C VAL A 233 16.36 0.34 2.94
N ASN A 234 16.80 1.01 1.88
CA ASN A 234 16.64 0.56 0.48
C ASN A 234 17.86 -0.17 -0.09
N GLY A 235 18.95 -0.30 0.66
CA GLY A 235 20.23 -0.81 0.16
C GLY A 235 20.27 -2.33 0.07
N LYS A 236 21.06 -2.85 -0.90
CA LYS A 236 21.53 -4.24 -0.83
C LYS A 236 22.41 -4.40 0.41
N ASN A 237 22.38 -5.59 1.01
CA ASN A 237 22.91 -5.88 2.35
C ASN A 237 24.40 -5.53 2.60
N GLU A 238 25.15 -5.10 1.58
CA GLU A 238 26.62 -5.12 1.64
C GLU A 238 27.36 -3.77 1.65
N ILE A 239 26.79 -2.62 1.27
CA ILE A 239 27.68 -1.44 0.99
C ILE A 239 27.17 -0.10 1.58
N ALA A 240 25.95 -0.04 2.08
CA ALA A 240 25.34 1.20 2.55
C ALA A 240 25.77 1.57 3.99
N ASN A 241 26.85 2.33 4.13
CA ASN A 241 27.15 3.18 5.29
C ASN A 241 27.27 2.44 6.64
N VAL A 242 28.34 1.64 6.82
CA VAL A 242 28.62 0.84 8.04
C VAL A 242 28.37 1.61 9.36
N LYS A 243 28.57 2.93 9.37
CA LYS A 243 28.31 3.80 10.52
C LYS A 243 26.84 3.75 11.01
N ILE A 244 25.84 3.86 10.12
CA ILE A 244 24.43 3.82 10.57
C ILE A 244 24.05 2.44 11.12
N GLN A 245 24.67 1.38 10.58
CA GLN A 245 24.46 0.02 11.04
C GLN A 245 25.07 -0.21 12.42
N LYS A 246 26.22 0.42 12.69
CA LYS A 246 26.85 0.43 14.02
C LYS A 246 26.06 1.25 15.04
N LEU A 247 25.45 2.36 14.61
CA LEU A 247 24.62 3.19 15.46
C LEU A 247 23.31 2.48 15.85
N PHE A 248 22.68 1.76 14.91
CA PHE A 248 21.40 1.08 15.12
C PHE A 248 21.49 -0.40 14.74
N PRO A 249 22.21 -1.22 15.51
CA PRO A 249 22.49 -2.61 15.15
C PRO A 249 21.23 -3.50 15.18
N ILE A 250 20.35 -3.30 16.16
CA ILE A 250 19.12 -4.10 16.31
C ILE A 250 18.11 -3.68 15.24
N ALA A 251 17.95 -2.38 14.99
CA ALA A 251 17.11 -1.89 13.90
C ALA A 251 17.63 -2.36 12.53
N THR A 252 18.95 -2.47 12.36
CA THR A 252 19.55 -3.04 11.14
C THR A 252 19.16 -4.49 10.94
N CYS A 253 19.25 -5.33 11.98
CA CYS A 253 18.80 -6.72 11.93
C CYS A 253 17.30 -6.81 11.60
N PHE A 254 16.48 -5.96 12.22
CA PHE A 254 15.04 -5.89 11.93
C PHE A 254 14.76 -5.54 10.46
N ILE A 255 15.38 -4.48 9.94
CA ILE A 255 15.26 -4.09 8.51
C ILE A 255 15.67 -5.24 7.59
N ARG A 256 16.76 -5.95 7.90
CA ARG A 256 17.19 -7.12 7.12
C ARG A 256 16.13 -8.22 7.11
N GLY A 257 15.47 -8.47 8.24
CA GLY A 257 14.34 -9.40 8.34
C GLY A 257 13.14 -9.03 7.44
N LEU A 258 12.95 -7.74 7.13
CA LEU A 258 11.92 -7.29 6.19
C LEU A 258 12.30 -7.54 4.71
N LYS A 259 13.60 -7.70 4.39
CA LYS A 259 14.12 -7.90 3.03
C LYS A 259 14.05 -9.37 2.59
N LYS A 260 12.85 -9.93 2.43
CA LYS A 260 12.67 -11.37 2.15
C LYS A 260 12.96 -11.79 0.71
N LEU A 261 12.41 -11.08 -0.28
CA LEU A 261 12.50 -11.48 -1.69
C LEU A 261 13.35 -10.50 -2.50
N TYR A 262 13.30 -9.23 -2.12
CA TYR A 262 14.00 -8.16 -2.81
C TYR A 262 14.55 -7.16 -1.81
N TYR A 263 15.72 -6.58 -2.11
CA TYR A 263 16.41 -5.67 -1.19
C TYR A 263 15.64 -4.38 -0.91
N LYS A 264 14.63 -4.03 -1.74
CA LYS A 264 13.73 -2.89 -1.51
C LYS A 264 12.43 -3.27 -0.77
N ASP A 265 12.28 -4.50 -0.29
CA ASP A 265 11.04 -4.93 0.37
C ASP A 265 10.78 -4.17 1.69
N SER A 266 11.82 -3.87 2.47
CA SER A 266 11.75 -2.99 3.66
C SER A 266 11.21 -1.60 3.31
N ALA A 267 11.68 -1.02 2.22
CA ALA A 267 11.25 0.29 1.74
C ALA A 267 9.79 0.27 1.28
N SER A 268 9.44 -0.73 0.48
CA SER A 268 8.08 -0.99 0.02
C SER A 268 7.14 -1.18 1.21
N TYR A 269 7.57 -1.91 2.24
CA TYR A 269 6.81 -2.11 3.46
C TYR A 269 6.54 -0.78 4.18
N LEU A 270 7.57 0.00 4.49
CA LEU A 270 7.42 1.27 5.20
C LEU A 270 6.53 2.25 4.42
N GLN A 271 6.71 2.36 3.10
CA GLN A 271 5.86 3.21 2.27
C GLN A 271 4.40 2.74 2.23
N ARG A 272 4.15 1.42 2.32
CA ARG A 272 2.79 0.89 2.40
C ARG A 272 2.14 1.14 3.74
N GLU A 273 2.88 1.07 4.85
CA GLU A 273 2.36 1.46 6.15
C GLU A 273 2.02 2.95 6.17
N GLU A 274 2.90 3.80 5.63
CA GLU A 274 2.65 5.23 5.44
C GLU A 274 1.38 5.47 4.59
N ALA A 275 1.22 4.76 3.47
CA ALA A 275 0.03 4.86 2.63
C ALA A 275 -1.25 4.34 3.32
N LYS A 276 -1.15 3.35 4.20
CA LYS A 276 -2.31 2.88 4.98
C LYS A 276 -2.82 3.99 5.90
N ILE A 277 -1.91 4.70 6.55
CA ILE A 277 -2.20 5.81 7.46
C ILE A 277 -2.76 6.99 6.68
N TRP A 278 -1.99 7.51 5.72
CA TRP A 278 -2.31 8.78 5.05
C TRP A 278 -3.44 8.66 4.02
N ILE A 279 -3.49 7.58 3.26
CA ILE A 279 -4.44 7.43 2.13
C ILE A 279 -5.62 6.55 2.53
N ASP A 280 -5.34 5.34 3.00
CA ASP A 280 -6.41 4.36 3.25
C ASP A 280 -7.23 4.66 4.52
N ASP A 281 -6.73 5.54 5.39
CA ASP A 281 -7.40 5.87 6.65
C ASP A 281 -7.62 7.38 6.87
N LEU A 282 -6.57 8.21 6.95
CA LEU A 282 -6.72 9.65 7.16
C LEU A 282 -7.52 10.28 6.03
N LEU A 283 -7.04 10.24 4.80
CA LEU A 283 -7.74 10.85 3.65
C LEU A 283 -9.11 10.21 3.37
N GLN A 284 -9.26 8.91 3.60
CA GLN A 284 -10.54 8.22 3.44
C GLN A 284 -11.61 8.77 4.41
N ASN A 285 -11.21 9.21 5.60
CA ASN A 285 -12.12 9.55 6.70
C ASN A 285 -11.97 11.00 7.19
N ILE A 286 -11.20 11.82 6.49
CA ILE A 286 -10.91 13.22 6.85
C ILE A 286 -12.20 14.04 6.94
N PRO A 287 -12.37 14.96 7.92
CA PRO A 287 -13.61 15.71 8.11
C PRO A 287 -13.79 16.90 7.13
N VAL A 288 -13.25 16.78 5.92
CA VAL A 288 -13.36 17.81 4.87
C VAL A 288 -13.55 17.15 3.49
N ASP A 289 -13.95 17.94 2.51
CA ASP A 289 -14.14 17.50 1.13
C ASP A 289 -13.03 17.96 0.16
N PHE A 290 -12.08 18.76 0.66
CA PHE A 290 -10.88 19.15 -0.08
C PHE A 290 -9.61 18.63 0.64
N ALA A 291 -8.87 17.75 -0.03
CA ALA A 291 -7.54 17.33 0.41
C ALA A 291 -6.77 16.64 -0.73
N LEU A 292 -5.46 16.91 -0.83
CA LEU A 292 -4.55 16.21 -1.73
C LEU A 292 -3.46 15.47 -0.95
N PRO A 293 -3.27 14.15 -1.16
CA PRO A 293 -2.19 13.42 -0.50
C PRO A 293 -0.84 13.64 -1.18
N VAL A 294 0.20 14.01 -0.44
CA VAL A 294 1.58 14.09 -0.94
C VAL A 294 2.48 13.24 -0.05
N HIS A 295 2.78 12.01 -0.49
CA HIS A 295 3.60 11.07 0.28
C HIS A 295 3.09 10.89 1.72
N ASP A 296 3.80 11.45 2.70
CA ASP A 296 3.54 11.49 4.14
C ASP A 296 2.89 12.79 4.61
N SER A 297 2.11 13.44 3.75
CA SER A 297 1.44 14.70 4.05
C SER A 297 0.09 14.85 3.34
N LEU A 298 -0.71 15.80 3.81
CA LEU A 298 -1.96 16.26 3.19
C LEU A 298 -1.89 17.76 2.92
N ILE A 299 -2.24 18.15 1.70
CA ILE A 299 -2.54 19.54 1.34
C ILE A 299 -4.03 19.77 1.58
N ILE A 300 -4.37 20.83 2.29
CA ILE A 300 -5.74 21.20 2.65
C ILE A 300 -5.90 22.72 2.52
N LYS A 301 -7.14 23.21 2.62
CA LYS A 301 -7.40 24.64 2.69
C LYS A 301 -6.97 25.22 4.03
N ARG A 302 -6.64 26.51 4.04
CA ARG A 302 -6.17 27.21 5.24
C ARG A 302 -7.24 27.23 6.33
N GLU A 303 -8.49 27.43 5.97
CA GLU A 303 -9.63 27.43 6.89
C GLU A 303 -9.80 26.10 7.64
N ASP A 304 -9.44 24.99 7.00
CA ASP A 304 -9.59 23.63 7.54
C ASP A 304 -8.40 23.18 8.40
N LEU A 305 -7.34 23.99 8.49
CA LEU A 305 -6.04 23.56 9.02
C LEU A 305 -6.09 23.00 10.43
N ASN A 306 -6.75 23.71 11.34
CA ASN A 306 -6.78 23.31 12.75
C ASN A 306 -7.63 22.05 12.93
N THR A 307 -8.80 21.98 12.29
CA THR A 307 -9.71 20.82 12.35
C THR A 307 -9.06 19.55 11.82
N VAL A 308 -8.38 19.62 10.67
CA VAL A 308 -7.71 18.45 10.10
C VAL A 308 -6.48 18.06 10.91
N LEU A 309 -5.70 19.03 11.41
CA LEU A 309 -4.53 18.73 12.24
C LEU A 309 -4.93 18.04 13.54
N GLU A 310 -5.95 18.55 14.22
CA GLU A 310 -6.50 17.92 15.42
C GLU A 310 -6.97 16.50 15.11
N TYR A 311 -7.73 16.31 14.04
CA TYR A 311 -8.15 14.98 13.58
C TYR A 311 -6.96 14.02 13.38
N CYS A 312 -5.90 14.45 12.70
CA CYS A 312 -4.69 13.65 12.50
C CYS A 312 -4.03 13.27 13.83
N MET A 313 -3.89 14.23 14.75
CA MET A 313 -3.26 14.03 16.05
C MET A 313 -4.07 13.11 16.96
N THR A 314 -5.41 13.24 16.97
CA THR A 314 -6.29 12.36 17.74
C THR A 314 -6.25 10.93 17.20
N LYS A 315 -6.18 10.77 15.87
CA LYS A 315 -6.24 9.44 15.25
C LYS A 315 -4.92 8.68 15.29
N TYR A 316 -3.80 9.39 15.24
CA TYR A 316 -2.45 8.84 15.29
C TYR A 316 -1.58 9.61 16.31
N PRO A 317 -1.88 9.50 17.62
CA PRO A 317 -1.18 10.25 18.68
C PRO A 317 0.30 9.87 18.83
N GLU A 318 0.70 8.70 18.32
CA GLU A 318 2.09 8.24 18.31
C GLU A 318 2.94 8.90 17.22
N LEU A 319 2.29 9.49 16.20
CA LEU A 319 2.94 10.25 15.15
C LEU A 319 3.13 11.71 15.57
N ARG A 320 4.02 12.40 14.86
CA ARG A 320 4.27 13.83 15.07
C ARG A 320 3.97 14.56 13.78
N PHE A 321 3.26 15.66 13.89
CA PHE A 321 2.80 16.44 12.74
C PHE A 321 3.44 17.83 12.76
N SER A 322 3.58 18.40 11.57
CA SER A 322 3.98 19.78 11.36
C SER A 322 3.06 20.41 10.33
N LYS A 323 2.84 21.73 10.46
CA LYS A 323 2.04 22.50 9.52
C LYS A 323 2.89 23.57 8.84
N LYS A 324 2.65 23.78 7.54
CA LYS A 324 3.30 24.83 6.74
C LYS A 324 2.29 25.41 5.76
N GLU A 325 2.33 26.71 5.57
CA GLU A 325 1.63 27.38 4.47
C GLU A 325 2.38 27.13 3.15
N LEU A 326 1.65 27.02 2.04
CA LEU A 326 2.22 26.81 0.70
C LEU A 326 2.49 28.11 -0.06
#